data_AF-A0AAV9DV98-F1
#
_entry.id   AF-A0AAV9DV98-F1
#
_cell.length_a   1.000
_cell.length_b   1.000
_cell.length_c   1.000
_cell.angle_alpha   90.00
_cell.angle_beta   90.00
_cell.angle_gamma   90.00
#
_symmetry.space_group_name_H-M   'P 1'
#
loop_
_entity.id
_entity.type
_entity.pdbx_description
1 polymer ?
#
loop_
_entity_poly.entity_id
_entity_poly.type
_entity_poly.pdbx_seq_one_letter_code
_entity_poly.pdbx_strand_id
1 'polypeptide(L)'
;MDHPHTFIVHGISNIESHRMIRRTGTRETGGDDCWAEYNRDSKGYLVARKSTFPSGIKALADYVHSKGLKLGIYSDAGFQTCSKKMPGSLGHEEQDAYTFASWIFSLESLMVILWSVQGIDYLKYDNCNNDGSKPTVRGDMHPALWGASVGNSWRTTNDIADNWESMVSRADQNEVYAEYARPGGWNDPDMLEVGNGGMTKDEYIIHFSIWAISKAPLLIGCDLRNMTKDTMEILGNEEVIAVNQDPLGVQAKKVRMEGSLEIWAGPLSGYKTVVLLVNRGSTREAITANWDDIGLPLDTVVEARDLWEHKTLHEQFKQKLTTTIDPHDPHNKNSLTELSHGWWRRSTPFDGKWRNYGETICEHRRGYNEKDLDK
;
A
#
# COMPACT_ATOMS: atom_id res chain seq x y z
N MET A 1 -18.58 14.30 4.87
CA MET A 1 -19.11 12.99 5.28
C MET A 1 -17.91 12.09 5.26
N ASP A 2 -17.45 11.64 6.43
CA ASP A 2 -16.28 10.77 6.53
C ASP A 2 -16.59 9.44 5.83
N HIS A 3 -15.75 9.06 4.86
CA HIS A 3 -15.90 7.84 4.08
C HIS A 3 -15.21 6.66 4.79
N PRO A 4 -15.65 5.40 4.60
CA PRO A 4 -15.34 4.30 5.51
C PRO A 4 -14.10 3.49 5.12
N HIS A 5 -13.59 2.75 6.12
CA HIS A 5 -12.40 1.91 6.03
C HIS A 5 -12.62 0.65 5.19
N THR A 6 -11.67 0.36 4.32
CA THR A 6 -11.57 -0.85 3.52
C THR A 6 -10.62 -1.87 4.16
N PHE A 7 -10.99 -3.14 4.13
CA PHE A 7 -10.17 -4.30 4.47
C PHE A 7 -9.83 -5.12 3.24
N ILE A 8 -8.68 -5.77 3.27
CA ILE A 8 -8.23 -6.68 2.23
C ILE A 8 -7.92 -8.03 2.88
N VAL A 9 -8.59 -9.09 2.44
CA VAL A 9 -8.37 -10.47 2.91
C VAL A 9 -7.75 -11.30 1.76
N HIS A 10 -6.62 -11.96 2.05
CA HIS A 10 -5.56 -12.57 1.21
C HIS A 10 -5.97 -13.18 -0.14
N GLY A 11 -5.07 -13.22 -1.14
CA GLY A 11 -3.76 -13.88 -1.13
C GLY A 11 -2.65 -13.20 -1.94
N ILE A 12 -1.47 -13.10 -1.29
CA ILE A 12 -0.13 -12.73 -1.78
C ILE A 12 -0.04 -12.62 -3.31
N SER A 13 0.23 -11.44 -3.84
CA SER A 13 0.88 -11.41 -5.13
C SER A 13 1.79 -10.21 -5.35
N ASN A 14 3.02 -10.59 -5.68
CA ASN A 14 4.09 -9.83 -6.30
C ASN A 14 3.57 -8.97 -7.45
N ILE A 15 4.29 -7.88 -7.72
CA ILE A 15 4.14 -6.89 -8.79
C ILE A 15 3.59 -7.39 -10.15
N GLU A 16 3.76 -8.66 -10.49
CA GLU A 16 3.29 -9.31 -11.73
C GLU A 16 1.75 -9.49 -11.80
N SER A 17 1.03 -9.42 -10.69
CA SER A 17 -0.40 -9.75 -10.64
C SER A 17 -1.37 -8.62 -11.00
N HIS A 18 -0.89 -7.38 -11.19
CA HIS A 18 -1.78 -6.24 -11.47
C HIS A 18 -2.07 -6.02 -12.96
N ARG A 19 -1.77 -6.98 -13.84
CA ARG A 19 -2.29 -6.94 -15.21
C ARG A 19 -3.78 -7.34 -15.20
N MET A 20 -4.61 -6.48 -15.79
CA MET A 20 -6.04 -6.65 -16.12
C MET A 20 -7.05 -6.44 -14.97
N ILE A 21 -8.20 -5.79 -15.17
CA ILE A 21 -9.11 -5.89 -16.33
C ILE A 21 -9.77 -4.54 -16.69
N ARG A 22 -9.46 -4.04 -17.90
CA ARG A 22 -10.33 -3.13 -18.70
C ARG A 22 -10.67 -3.76 -20.05
N ARG A 23 -10.77 -5.10 -20.12
CA ARG A 23 -11.00 -5.82 -21.39
C ARG A 23 -12.46 -5.84 -21.84
N THR A 24 -13.35 -5.11 -21.19
CA THR A 24 -14.71 -4.83 -21.68
C THR A 24 -14.89 -3.32 -21.81
N GLY A 25 -15.32 -2.87 -22.98
CA GLY A 25 -15.40 -1.47 -23.39
C GLY A 25 -16.50 -0.65 -22.73
N THR A 26 -16.68 -0.75 -21.40
CA THR A 26 -17.63 0.06 -20.64
C THR A 26 -16.86 1.00 -19.70
N ARG A 27 -17.25 2.27 -19.66
CA ARG A 27 -16.66 3.34 -18.83
C ARG A 27 -16.95 3.19 -17.33
N GLU A 28 -17.15 1.98 -16.83
CA GLU A 28 -17.42 1.69 -15.42
C GLU A 28 -16.41 0.63 -14.94
N THR A 29 -15.47 1.14 -14.15
CA THR A 29 -14.58 0.54 -13.13
C THR A 29 -14.43 -0.99 -13.06
N GLY A 30 -13.17 -1.45 -13.01
CA GLY A 30 -12.86 -2.85 -12.78
C GLY A 30 -13.16 -3.26 -11.35
N GLY A 31 -13.90 -4.37 -11.16
CA GLY A 31 -13.99 -5.20 -9.94
C GLY A 31 -14.35 -4.56 -8.59
N ASP A 32 -14.43 -3.23 -8.50
CA ASP A 32 -14.77 -2.45 -7.31
C ASP A 32 -16.29 -2.37 -7.16
N ASP A 33 -16.86 -1.32 -6.59
CA ASP A 33 -18.33 -1.19 -6.51
C ASP A 33 -19.02 -1.26 -7.90
N CYS A 34 -20.32 -1.60 -7.90
CA CYS A 34 -21.22 -1.68 -9.07
C CYS A 34 -21.10 -2.91 -9.99
N TRP A 35 -20.36 -3.96 -9.62
CA TRP A 35 -20.27 -5.19 -10.46
C TRP A 35 -21.53 -6.08 -10.38
N ALA A 36 -22.27 -6.02 -9.28
CA ALA A 36 -23.46 -6.85 -9.02
C ALA A 36 -24.78 -6.15 -9.38
N GLU A 37 -25.81 -6.96 -9.65
CA GLU A 37 -27.19 -6.53 -9.79
C GLU A 37 -27.65 -5.81 -8.51
N TYR A 38 -28.65 -4.94 -8.66
CA TYR A 38 -29.16 -4.16 -7.53
C TYR A 38 -29.72 -5.02 -6.40
N ASN A 39 -30.27 -6.19 -6.75
CA ASN A 39 -30.88 -7.13 -5.81
C ASN A 39 -30.12 -8.46 -5.83
N ARG A 40 -30.05 -9.10 -4.66
CA ARG A 40 -29.74 -10.53 -4.53
C ARG A 40 -30.80 -11.36 -5.26
N ASP A 41 -30.46 -12.60 -5.62
CA ASP A 41 -31.46 -13.52 -6.15
C ASP A 41 -32.46 -13.98 -5.05
N SER A 42 -33.46 -14.76 -5.45
CA SER A 42 -34.48 -15.30 -4.53
C SER A 42 -33.93 -16.18 -3.40
N LYS A 43 -32.66 -16.61 -3.47
CA LYS A 43 -31.97 -17.42 -2.47
C LYS A 43 -30.97 -16.60 -1.64
N GLY A 44 -30.90 -15.29 -1.87
CA GLY A 44 -30.01 -14.38 -1.15
C GLY A 44 -28.58 -14.31 -1.71
N TYR A 45 -28.28 -14.89 -2.87
CA TYR A 45 -26.94 -14.80 -3.47
C TYR A 45 -26.73 -13.49 -4.23
N LEU A 46 -25.50 -12.96 -4.17
CA LEU A 46 -25.08 -11.88 -5.07
C LEU A 46 -25.09 -12.37 -6.52
N VAL A 47 -25.58 -11.52 -7.42
CA VAL A 47 -25.68 -11.82 -8.86
C VAL A 47 -24.88 -10.79 -9.62
N ALA A 48 -23.97 -11.23 -10.49
CA ALA A 48 -23.22 -10.31 -11.35
C ALA A 48 -24.14 -9.65 -12.39
N ARG A 49 -23.90 -8.37 -12.70
CA ARG A 49 -24.69 -7.67 -13.73
C ARG A 49 -24.55 -8.36 -15.06
N LYS A 50 -25.65 -8.87 -15.63
CA LYS A 50 -25.59 -9.60 -16.91
C LYS A 50 -25.18 -8.71 -18.09
N SER A 51 -25.50 -7.42 -18.03
CA SER A 51 -25.10 -6.44 -19.04
C SER A 51 -23.59 -6.22 -19.10
N THR A 52 -22.91 -6.34 -17.96
CA THR A 52 -21.46 -6.11 -17.83
C THR A 52 -20.67 -7.42 -17.87
N PHE A 53 -21.18 -8.46 -17.22
CA PHE A 53 -20.59 -9.79 -17.10
C PHE A 53 -21.55 -10.84 -17.68
N PRO A 54 -21.76 -10.86 -19.01
CA PRO A 54 -22.72 -11.77 -19.65
C PRO A 54 -22.34 -13.25 -19.47
N SER A 55 -21.05 -13.55 -19.31
CA SER A 55 -20.52 -14.90 -19.03
C SER A 55 -20.36 -15.18 -17.52
N GLY A 56 -20.74 -14.25 -16.65
CA GLY A 56 -20.58 -14.33 -15.20
C GLY A 56 -19.14 -14.14 -14.71
N ILE A 57 -18.97 -14.00 -13.39
CA ILE A 57 -17.66 -13.77 -12.75
C ILE A 57 -16.76 -15.00 -12.84
N LYS A 58 -17.32 -16.22 -12.79
CA LYS A 58 -16.53 -17.44 -12.95
C LYS A 58 -15.74 -17.47 -14.27
N ALA A 59 -16.39 -17.19 -15.40
CA ALA A 59 -15.72 -17.18 -16.69
C ALA A 59 -14.63 -16.10 -16.76
N LEU A 60 -14.83 -14.98 -16.06
CA LEU A 60 -13.81 -13.94 -15.92
C LEU A 60 -12.63 -14.42 -15.07
N ALA A 61 -12.88 -15.07 -13.93
CA ALA A 61 -11.86 -15.66 -13.07
C ALA A 61 -11.02 -16.69 -13.84
N ASP A 62 -11.67 -17.66 -14.48
CA ASP A 62 -11.00 -18.68 -15.31
C ASP A 62 -10.11 -18.03 -16.37
N TYR A 63 -10.61 -16.97 -17.03
CA TYR A 63 -9.84 -16.23 -18.03
C TYR A 63 -8.63 -15.52 -17.41
N VAL A 64 -8.77 -14.84 -16.28
CA VAL A 64 -7.68 -14.13 -15.59
C VAL A 64 -6.61 -15.12 -15.11
N HIS A 65 -7.02 -16.22 -14.47
CA HIS A 65 -6.09 -17.26 -14.02
C HIS A 65 -5.37 -17.93 -15.18
N SER A 66 -6.02 -18.11 -16.35
CA SER A 66 -5.36 -18.62 -17.56
C SER A 66 -4.21 -17.74 -18.08
N LYS A 67 -4.09 -16.52 -17.57
CA LYS A 67 -3.02 -15.56 -17.87
C LYS A 67 -1.97 -15.47 -16.78
N GLY A 68 -2.04 -16.32 -15.76
CA GLY A 68 -1.13 -16.31 -14.60
C GLY A 68 -1.41 -15.16 -13.62
N LEU A 69 -2.58 -14.53 -13.74
CA LEU A 69 -2.99 -13.37 -12.94
C LEU A 69 -4.00 -13.78 -11.88
N LYS A 70 -4.25 -12.90 -10.93
CA LYS A 70 -5.19 -13.11 -9.82
C LYS A 70 -6.38 -12.16 -9.95
N LEU A 71 -7.56 -12.59 -9.48
CA LEU A 71 -8.78 -11.79 -9.57
C LEU A 71 -9.24 -11.32 -8.18
N GLY A 72 -9.39 -10.00 -8.03
CA GLY A 72 -10.05 -9.41 -6.88
C GLY A 72 -11.55 -9.15 -7.09
N ILE A 73 -12.30 -9.03 -6.00
CA ILE A 73 -13.68 -8.53 -5.99
C ILE A 73 -13.93 -7.61 -4.81
N TYR A 74 -15.02 -6.86 -4.91
CA TYR A 74 -15.48 -5.93 -3.89
C TYR A 74 -16.78 -6.37 -3.21
N SER A 75 -16.85 -6.15 -1.90
CA SER A 75 -18.11 -6.10 -1.14
C SER A 75 -18.00 -5.10 0.03
N ASP A 76 -19.03 -5.06 0.87
CA ASP A 76 -19.16 -4.08 1.96
C ASP A 76 -19.74 -4.73 3.22
N ALA A 77 -19.28 -4.30 4.40
CA ALA A 77 -19.78 -4.67 5.73
C ALA A 77 -21.09 -3.99 6.13
N GLY A 78 -21.85 -3.48 5.16
CA GLY A 78 -23.20 -2.93 5.30
C GLY A 78 -24.26 -3.69 4.51
N PHE A 79 -25.51 -3.21 4.60
CA PHE A 79 -26.62 -3.77 3.82
C PHE A 79 -26.54 -3.37 2.33
N GLN A 80 -25.89 -2.25 2.04
CA GLN A 80 -25.64 -1.74 0.69
C GLN A 80 -24.20 -1.23 0.61
N THR A 81 -23.59 -1.35 -0.56
CA THR A 81 -22.27 -0.78 -0.82
C THR A 81 -22.27 0.74 -0.77
N CYS A 82 -21.10 1.36 -0.72
CA CYS A 82 -20.95 2.81 -0.67
C CYS A 82 -21.75 3.57 -1.74
N SER A 83 -21.78 3.10 -2.98
CA SER A 83 -22.58 3.69 -4.07
C SER A 83 -24.09 3.46 -3.94
N LYS A 84 -24.50 2.52 -3.09
CA LYS A 84 -25.88 2.02 -2.96
C LYS A 84 -26.43 1.42 -4.26
N LYS A 85 -25.54 0.91 -5.12
CA LYS A 85 -25.91 0.32 -6.44
C LYS A 85 -25.93 -1.20 -6.45
N MET A 86 -25.44 -1.83 -5.39
CA MET A 86 -25.54 -3.27 -5.17
C MET A 86 -25.67 -3.57 -3.65
N PRO A 87 -26.14 -4.78 -3.29
CA PRO A 87 -26.18 -5.23 -1.91
C PRO A 87 -24.77 -5.31 -1.31
N GLY A 88 -24.63 -4.95 -0.05
CA GLY A 88 -23.46 -5.31 0.75
C GLY A 88 -23.65 -6.71 1.36
N SER A 89 -22.67 -7.17 2.13
CA SER A 89 -22.60 -8.53 2.69
C SER A 89 -23.06 -8.65 4.14
N LEU A 90 -23.50 -7.57 4.80
CA LEU A 90 -23.94 -7.63 6.19
C LEU A 90 -25.10 -8.62 6.38
N GLY A 91 -24.92 -9.62 7.25
CA GLY A 91 -25.85 -10.73 7.47
C GLY A 91 -25.81 -11.85 6.42
N HIS A 92 -24.95 -11.74 5.42
CA HIS A 92 -24.73 -12.72 4.35
C HIS A 92 -23.24 -13.08 4.20
N GLU A 93 -22.40 -12.78 5.19
CA GLU A 93 -20.94 -12.83 5.09
C GLU A 93 -20.45 -14.24 4.74
N GLU A 94 -20.95 -15.26 5.46
CA GLU A 94 -20.61 -16.65 5.19
C GLU A 94 -21.11 -17.11 3.81
N GLN A 95 -22.34 -16.73 3.44
CA GLN A 95 -22.92 -17.06 2.13
C GLN A 95 -22.12 -16.43 0.99
N ASP A 96 -21.71 -15.18 1.12
CA ASP A 96 -20.95 -14.45 0.12
C ASP A 96 -19.51 -14.94 0.04
N ALA A 97 -18.88 -15.24 1.17
CA ALA A 97 -17.57 -15.88 1.21
C ALA A 97 -17.59 -17.24 0.46
N TYR A 98 -18.61 -18.08 0.70
CA TYR A 98 -18.79 -19.29 -0.10
C TYR A 98 -19.03 -18.98 -1.57
N THR A 99 -19.78 -17.92 -1.91
CA THR A 99 -20.04 -17.54 -3.29
C THR A 99 -18.74 -17.17 -4.02
N PHE A 100 -17.94 -16.30 -3.42
CA PHE A 100 -16.64 -15.86 -3.95
C PHE A 100 -15.66 -17.04 -4.09
N ALA A 101 -15.65 -17.94 -3.12
CA ALA A 101 -14.90 -19.19 -3.18
C ALA A 101 -15.52 -20.24 -4.13
N SER A 102 -16.80 -20.12 -4.51
CA SER A 102 -17.49 -21.08 -5.40
C SER A 102 -17.40 -20.72 -6.87
N TRP A 103 -17.09 -19.47 -7.23
CA TRP A 103 -16.76 -19.10 -8.61
C TRP A 103 -15.44 -19.72 -9.11
N ILE A 104 -14.93 -20.67 -8.34
CA ILE A 104 -13.86 -21.64 -8.57
C ILE A 104 -14.40 -22.95 -9.14
N PHE A 105 -15.55 -23.42 -8.68
CA PHE A 105 -15.97 -24.82 -8.83
C PHE A 105 -17.10 -25.00 -9.84
N SER A 106 -16.88 -25.91 -10.80
CA SER A 106 -17.98 -26.70 -11.37
C SER A 106 -18.21 -27.89 -10.42
N LEU A 107 -19.47 -28.16 -10.04
CA LEU A 107 -19.85 -29.25 -9.14
C LEU A 107 -19.64 -30.67 -9.74
N GLU A 108 -18.86 -30.83 -10.81
CA GLU A 108 -18.61 -32.14 -11.44
C GLU A 108 -17.23 -32.75 -11.11
N SER A 109 -16.49 -32.25 -10.11
CA SER A 109 -15.20 -32.87 -9.75
C SER A 109 -14.97 -32.93 -8.24
N LEU A 110 -15.84 -33.68 -7.57
CA LEU A 110 -15.49 -34.33 -6.31
C LEU A 110 -14.42 -35.39 -6.61
N MET A 111 -13.23 -35.23 -6.01
CA MET A 111 -12.06 -36.15 -6.04
C MET A 111 -10.93 -35.87 -7.05
N VAL A 112 -10.43 -34.64 -7.15
CA VAL A 112 -9.00 -34.44 -7.48
C VAL A 112 -8.37 -33.37 -6.58
N ILE A 113 -7.72 -33.86 -5.52
CA ILE A 113 -6.44 -33.42 -4.96
C ILE A 113 -6.34 -31.98 -4.42
N LEU A 114 -6.29 -31.92 -3.08
CA LEU A 114 -5.65 -30.92 -2.23
C LEU A 114 -4.56 -30.08 -2.95
N TRP A 115 -4.61 -28.75 -2.80
CA TRP A 115 -3.58 -27.73 -3.14
C TRP A 115 -3.67 -26.95 -4.47
N SER A 116 -4.86 -26.50 -4.88
CA SER A 116 -5.00 -25.22 -5.61
C SER A 116 -6.44 -24.70 -5.55
N VAL A 117 -6.71 -23.82 -4.58
CA VAL A 117 -7.95 -23.06 -4.51
C VAL A 117 -7.77 -21.87 -5.47
N GLN A 118 -8.47 -21.84 -6.60
CA GLN A 118 -8.30 -20.81 -7.65
C GLN A 118 -9.61 -20.08 -7.92
N GLY A 119 -9.85 -18.96 -7.22
CA GLY A 119 -11.07 -18.15 -7.31
C GLY A 119 -10.87 -16.68 -7.20
N ILE A 120 -11.80 -16.00 -6.51
CA ILE A 120 -11.49 -14.66 -6.03
C ILE A 120 -10.30 -14.78 -5.08
N ASP A 121 -9.20 -14.20 -5.51
CA ASP A 121 -7.92 -14.20 -4.81
C ASP A 121 -7.78 -13.01 -3.88
N TYR A 122 -8.69 -12.05 -3.94
CA TYR A 122 -8.60 -10.80 -3.18
C TYR A 122 -10.00 -10.26 -2.93
N LEU A 123 -10.35 -9.99 -1.68
CA LEU A 123 -11.60 -9.32 -1.33
C LEU A 123 -11.29 -7.93 -0.78
N LYS A 124 -11.74 -6.90 -1.48
CA LYS A 124 -11.87 -5.54 -0.96
C LYS A 124 -13.19 -5.44 -0.19
N TYR A 125 -13.14 -4.99 1.05
CA TYR A 125 -14.30 -5.01 1.95
C TYR A 125 -14.45 -3.68 2.69
N ASP A 126 -15.40 -2.84 2.25
CA ASP A 126 -15.67 -1.55 2.86
C ASP A 126 -16.62 -1.66 4.07
N ASN A 127 -17.01 -0.53 4.64
CA ASN A 127 -17.92 -0.47 5.79
C ASN A 127 -18.94 0.68 5.67
N CYS A 128 -19.54 0.87 4.49
CA CYS A 128 -20.63 1.82 4.28
C CYS A 128 -21.98 1.27 4.77
N ASN A 129 -22.99 2.14 4.95
CA ASN A 129 -24.41 1.78 5.13
C ASN A 129 -24.72 0.60 6.08
N ASN A 130 -23.99 0.49 7.19
CA ASN A 130 -24.30 -0.43 8.27
C ASN A 130 -25.21 0.25 9.30
N ASP A 131 -25.94 -0.54 10.08
CA ASP A 131 -26.85 -0.08 11.15
C ASP A 131 -26.17 0.03 12.52
N GLY A 132 -24.84 -0.02 12.57
CA GLY A 132 -24.09 -0.12 13.82
C GLY A 132 -24.20 -1.47 14.52
N SER A 133 -24.82 -2.48 13.88
CA SER A 133 -24.71 -3.87 14.35
C SER A 133 -23.24 -4.25 14.52
N LYS A 134 -22.96 -4.93 15.62
CA LYS A 134 -21.61 -5.39 15.92
C LYS A 134 -21.35 -6.66 15.10
N PRO A 135 -20.47 -6.64 14.07
CA PRO A 135 -19.90 -7.90 13.59
C PRO A 135 -19.19 -8.60 14.75
N THR A 136 -18.94 -9.90 14.61
CA THR A 136 -18.28 -10.73 15.62
C THR A 136 -16.95 -10.12 16.08
N VAL A 137 -16.26 -9.41 15.18
CA VAL A 137 -15.16 -8.50 15.47
C VAL A 137 -15.35 -7.22 14.64
N ARG A 138 -15.61 -6.08 15.28
CA ARG A 138 -15.50 -4.75 14.67
C ARG A 138 -14.32 -4.05 15.32
N GLY A 139 -13.35 -3.60 14.55
CA GLY A 139 -12.36 -2.70 15.09
C GLY A 139 -12.79 -1.24 14.98
N ASP A 140 -12.04 -0.38 15.65
CA ASP A 140 -12.29 1.06 15.67
C ASP A 140 -11.86 1.74 14.36
N MET A 141 -11.93 3.07 14.31
CA MET A 141 -11.57 3.87 13.13
C MET A 141 -10.05 3.94 12.86
N HIS A 142 -9.23 3.16 13.57
CA HIS A 142 -7.78 3.11 13.40
C HIS A 142 -7.35 1.68 13.03
N PRO A 143 -7.66 1.22 11.80
CA PRO A 143 -7.42 -0.17 11.42
C PRO A 143 -5.96 -0.60 11.43
N ALA A 144 -5.00 0.33 11.46
CA ALA A 144 -3.61 0.01 11.72
C ALA A 144 -3.36 -0.68 13.07
N LEU A 145 -4.17 -0.41 14.10
CA LEU A 145 -3.97 -0.95 15.43
C LEU A 145 -4.43 -2.41 15.57
N TRP A 146 -5.29 -2.89 14.67
CA TRP A 146 -5.96 -4.18 14.83
C TRP A 146 -6.12 -4.99 13.54
N GLY A 147 -6.03 -4.35 12.36
CA GLY A 147 -6.28 -4.92 11.05
C GLY A 147 -5.41 -6.14 10.74
N ALA A 148 -4.16 -6.16 11.23
CA ALA A 148 -3.24 -7.29 11.06
C ALA A 148 -3.76 -8.64 11.55
N SER A 149 -4.75 -8.65 12.45
CA SER A 149 -5.34 -9.89 12.98
C SER A 149 -6.43 -10.48 12.08
N VAL A 150 -6.99 -9.70 11.16
CA VAL A 150 -8.19 -10.05 10.39
C VAL A 150 -8.07 -9.77 8.89
N GLY A 151 -7.02 -9.07 8.46
CA GLY A 151 -6.76 -8.72 7.07
C GLY A 151 -5.27 -8.58 6.79
N ASN A 152 -4.95 -8.49 5.52
CA ASN A 152 -3.57 -8.44 5.02
C ASN A 152 -3.15 -7.04 4.58
N SER A 153 -4.12 -6.17 4.38
CA SER A 153 -3.92 -4.73 4.38
C SER A 153 -5.20 -4.01 4.77
N TRP A 154 -5.06 -2.75 5.16
CA TRP A 154 -6.14 -1.93 5.66
C TRP A 154 -5.94 -0.47 5.28
N ARG A 155 -7.04 0.19 4.91
CA ARG A 155 -6.99 1.62 4.59
C ARG A 155 -6.67 2.45 5.81
N THR A 156 -5.56 3.19 5.75
CA THR A 156 -5.12 4.11 6.82
C THR A 156 -5.62 5.53 6.61
N THR A 157 -6.20 5.81 5.44
CA THR A 157 -6.57 7.15 5.01
C THR A 157 -7.93 7.17 4.33
N ASN A 158 -8.47 8.38 4.13
CA ASN A 158 -9.58 8.63 3.22
C ASN A 158 -9.17 8.37 1.75
N ASP A 159 -10.15 8.43 0.84
CA ASP A 159 -9.93 8.20 -0.60
C ASP A 159 -8.92 9.19 -1.17
N ILE A 160 -8.02 8.68 -2.00
CA ILE A 160 -7.11 9.50 -2.78
C ILE A 160 -7.86 10.17 -3.93
N ALA A 161 -7.29 11.26 -4.42
CA ALA A 161 -7.74 11.92 -5.62
C ALA A 161 -6.49 12.30 -6.43
N ASP A 162 -6.62 12.32 -7.75
CA ASP A 162 -5.54 12.65 -8.68
C ASP A 162 -5.16 14.15 -8.64
N ASN A 163 -4.56 14.57 -7.52
CA ASN A 163 -3.94 15.87 -7.32
C ASN A 163 -2.88 15.79 -6.20
N TRP A 164 -1.94 16.72 -6.26
CA TRP A 164 -0.79 16.80 -5.35
C TRP A 164 -1.19 16.86 -3.87
N GLU A 165 -2.15 17.71 -3.53
CA GLU A 165 -2.57 17.96 -2.15
C GLU A 165 -3.18 16.71 -1.52
N SER A 166 -4.01 15.98 -2.28
CA SER A 166 -4.58 14.72 -1.84
C SER A 166 -3.48 13.68 -1.60
N MET A 167 -2.59 13.47 -2.58
CA MET A 167 -1.49 12.51 -2.49
C MET A 167 -0.60 12.76 -1.28
N VAL A 168 -0.15 14.01 -1.09
CA VAL A 168 0.67 14.41 0.06
C VAL A 168 -0.07 14.20 1.37
N SER A 169 -1.35 14.57 1.43
CA SER A 169 -2.19 14.37 2.62
C SER A 169 -2.35 12.89 2.98
N ARG A 170 -2.47 11.98 1.99
CA ARG A 170 -2.52 10.53 2.24
C ARG A 170 -1.18 10.02 2.75
N ALA A 171 -0.07 10.44 2.14
CA ALA A 171 1.27 10.07 2.57
C ALA A 171 1.53 10.44 4.04
N ASP A 172 1.19 11.66 4.44
CA ASP A 172 1.40 12.16 5.80
C ASP A 172 0.54 11.42 6.84
N GLN A 173 -0.72 11.08 6.50
CA GLN A 173 -1.58 10.30 7.39
C GLN A 173 -1.11 8.85 7.53
N ASN A 174 -0.60 8.25 6.45
CA ASN A 174 -0.15 6.87 6.43
C ASN A 174 1.17 6.67 7.20
N GLU A 175 2.03 7.68 7.20
CA GLU A 175 3.34 7.65 7.87
C GLU A 175 3.24 7.39 9.37
N VAL A 176 2.21 7.95 10.02
CA VAL A 176 1.93 7.77 11.45
C VAL A 176 1.83 6.29 11.85
N TYR A 177 1.41 5.43 10.93
CA TYR A 177 1.18 4.01 11.18
C TYR A 177 2.33 3.10 10.73
N ALA A 178 3.47 3.66 10.34
CA ALA A 178 4.58 2.89 9.76
C ALA A 178 5.08 1.74 10.65
N GLU A 179 4.93 1.82 11.98
CA GLU A 179 5.30 0.74 12.90
C GLU A 179 4.40 -0.51 12.86
N TYR A 180 3.20 -0.40 12.28
CA TYR A 180 2.22 -1.49 12.22
C TYR A 180 2.36 -2.35 10.95
N ALA A 181 2.99 -1.82 9.89
CA ALA A 181 3.25 -2.54 8.66
C ALA A 181 4.34 -3.62 8.86
N ARG A 182 4.07 -4.81 8.35
CA ARG A 182 4.96 -5.98 8.41
C ARG A 182 4.54 -7.04 7.40
N PRO A 183 5.41 -8.02 7.07
CA PRO A 183 5.03 -9.13 6.22
C PRO A 183 3.69 -9.77 6.64
N GLY A 184 2.72 -9.73 5.73
CA GLY A 184 1.37 -10.26 5.93
C GLY A 184 0.32 -9.25 6.43
N GLY A 185 0.71 -8.00 6.69
CA GLY A 185 -0.19 -6.92 7.13
C GLY A 185 0.35 -5.53 6.77
N TRP A 186 -0.28 -4.85 5.81
CA TRP A 186 0.23 -3.61 5.23
C TRP A 186 -0.72 -2.41 5.40
N ASN A 187 -0.14 -1.24 5.66
CA ASN A 187 -0.90 0.01 5.61
C ASN A 187 -1.21 0.37 4.16
N ASP A 188 -2.47 0.70 3.90
CA ASP A 188 -2.98 1.04 2.56
C ASP A 188 -3.39 2.52 2.50
N PRO A 189 -2.54 3.40 1.93
CA PRO A 189 -2.88 4.80 1.67
C PRO A 189 -3.75 5.03 0.42
N ASP A 190 -4.40 3.97 -0.10
CA ASP A 190 -5.23 3.94 -1.30
C ASP A 190 -4.45 3.74 -2.62
N MET A 191 -5.16 3.66 -3.74
CA MET A 191 -4.65 3.32 -5.07
C MET A 191 -3.61 4.31 -5.62
N LEU A 192 -2.86 3.86 -6.63
CA LEU A 192 -1.97 4.69 -7.43
C LEU A 192 -2.76 5.49 -8.47
N GLU A 193 -2.61 6.81 -8.45
CA GLU A 193 -3.19 7.74 -9.44
C GLU A 193 -2.30 7.92 -10.69
N VAL A 194 -1.17 7.22 -10.74
CA VAL A 194 -0.17 7.33 -11.82
C VAL A 194 -0.78 7.13 -13.20
N GLY A 195 -0.77 8.19 -14.00
CA GLY A 195 -1.27 8.19 -15.38
C GLY A 195 -2.71 8.64 -15.57
N ASN A 196 -3.39 9.12 -14.53
CA ASN A 196 -4.77 9.62 -14.63
C ASN A 196 -4.86 11.08 -15.18
N GLY A 197 -3.76 11.83 -15.09
CA GLY A 197 -3.55 13.12 -15.78
C GLY A 197 -3.71 14.37 -14.92
N GLY A 198 -4.01 14.24 -13.63
CA GLY A 198 -4.19 15.33 -12.67
C GLY A 198 -2.91 15.77 -11.96
N MET A 199 -1.82 15.02 -12.08
CA MET A 199 -0.49 15.36 -11.56
C MET A 199 0.59 15.38 -12.66
N THR A 200 1.69 16.07 -12.43
CA THR A 200 2.85 16.08 -13.33
C THR A 200 3.61 14.74 -13.28
N LYS A 201 4.51 14.51 -14.25
CA LYS A 201 5.38 13.31 -14.24
C LYS A 201 6.18 13.21 -12.94
N ASP A 202 6.76 14.31 -12.48
CA ASP A 202 7.59 14.33 -11.27
C ASP A 202 6.76 14.11 -10.01
N GLU A 203 5.54 14.65 -9.95
CA GLU A 203 4.59 14.36 -8.88
C GLU A 203 4.18 12.88 -8.84
N TYR A 204 3.96 12.24 -10.00
CA TYR A 204 3.72 10.80 -10.07
C TYR A 204 4.94 9.95 -9.68
N ILE A 205 6.16 10.41 -9.98
CA ILE A 205 7.39 9.78 -9.50
C ILE A 205 7.47 9.82 -7.98
N ILE A 206 7.14 10.97 -7.37
CA ILE A 206 7.10 11.11 -5.90
C ILE A 206 6.01 10.20 -5.31
N HIS A 207 4.81 10.23 -5.87
CA HIS A 207 3.70 9.38 -5.44
C HIS A 207 4.07 7.90 -5.44
N PHE A 208 4.63 7.40 -6.56
CA PHE A 208 5.06 6.01 -6.68
C PHE A 208 6.20 5.68 -5.71
N SER A 209 7.16 6.59 -5.54
CA SER A 209 8.29 6.42 -4.61
C SER A 209 7.84 6.35 -3.15
N ILE A 210 6.90 7.20 -2.73
CA ILE A 210 6.36 7.20 -1.37
C ILE A 210 5.57 5.91 -1.11
N TRP A 211 4.74 5.47 -2.05
CA TRP A 211 4.01 4.20 -1.91
C TRP A 211 4.98 3.01 -1.84
N ALA A 212 6.01 3.02 -2.68
CA ALA A 212 7.02 1.97 -2.72
C ALA A 212 7.80 1.88 -1.40
N ILE A 213 8.37 3.00 -0.93
CA ILE A 213 9.13 3.05 0.31
C ILE A 213 8.25 2.76 1.53
N SER A 214 6.95 3.04 1.43
CA SER A 214 5.98 2.77 2.49
C SER A 214 5.54 1.31 2.58
N LYS A 215 5.98 0.44 1.66
CA LYS A 215 5.45 -0.93 1.49
C LYS A 215 3.93 -0.97 1.29
N ALA A 216 3.37 0.11 0.74
CA ALA A 216 1.96 0.18 0.41
C ALA A 216 1.63 -0.81 -0.73
N PRO A 217 0.38 -1.32 -0.79
CA PRO A 217 -0.12 -1.97 -1.99
C PRO A 217 0.05 -1.09 -3.23
N LEU A 218 0.67 -1.61 -4.29
CA LEU A 218 0.83 -0.89 -5.55
C LEU A 218 -0.34 -1.19 -6.50
N LEU A 219 -1.53 -0.71 -6.12
CA LEU A 219 -2.78 -0.93 -6.87
C LEU A 219 -2.93 0.12 -7.98
N ILE A 220 -2.81 -0.29 -9.24
CA ILE A 220 -2.86 0.64 -10.39
C ILE A 220 -4.30 1.12 -10.64
N GLY A 221 -4.54 2.44 -10.55
CA GLY A 221 -5.84 3.07 -10.76
C GLY A 221 -6.13 3.59 -12.18
N CYS A 222 -5.20 3.44 -13.14
CA CYS A 222 -5.30 4.05 -14.48
C CYS A 222 -5.75 3.11 -15.62
N ASP A 223 -5.99 3.67 -16.82
CA ASP A 223 -6.37 2.87 -18.00
C ASP A 223 -5.14 2.20 -18.67
N LEU A 224 -4.90 0.94 -18.29
CA LEU A 224 -3.80 0.13 -18.85
C LEU A 224 -3.83 -0.04 -20.38
N ARG A 225 -4.97 0.20 -21.05
CA ARG A 225 -5.07 0.07 -22.52
C ARG A 225 -4.46 1.26 -23.25
N ASN A 226 -4.31 2.39 -22.56
CA ASN A 226 -3.89 3.65 -23.14
C ASN A 226 -2.88 4.34 -22.22
N MET A 227 -1.85 3.61 -21.81
CA MET A 227 -0.76 4.17 -21.02
C MET A 227 0.22 4.93 -21.90
N THR A 228 0.66 6.09 -21.42
CA THR A 228 1.79 6.80 -22.03
C THR A 228 3.10 6.07 -21.71
N LYS A 229 4.17 6.42 -22.44
CA LYS A 229 5.52 5.90 -22.13
C LYS A 229 5.97 6.31 -20.73
N ASP A 230 5.67 7.54 -20.31
CA ASP A 230 6.02 8.04 -18.98
C ASP A 230 5.30 7.25 -17.88
N THR A 231 4.00 6.94 -18.05
CA THR A 231 3.26 6.11 -17.10
C THR A 231 3.86 4.70 -17.00
N MET A 232 4.25 4.11 -18.14
CA MET A 232 4.88 2.78 -18.16
C MET A 232 6.26 2.79 -17.51
N GLU A 233 7.05 3.85 -17.70
CA GLU A 233 8.36 4.03 -17.07
C GLU A 233 8.23 4.10 -15.54
N ILE A 234 7.23 4.83 -15.03
CA ILE A 234 6.98 4.94 -13.59
C ILE A 234 6.52 3.60 -13.02
N LEU A 235 5.44 3.03 -13.55
CA LEU A 235 4.84 1.80 -13.02
C LEU A 235 5.70 0.55 -13.25
N GLY A 236 6.60 0.58 -14.22
CA GLY A 236 7.48 -0.52 -14.61
C GLY A 236 8.89 -0.43 -14.03
N ASN A 237 9.20 0.53 -13.15
CA ASN A 237 10.53 0.65 -12.57
C ASN A 237 10.82 -0.52 -11.59
N GLU A 238 11.54 -1.53 -12.08
CA GLU A 238 11.86 -2.75 -11.34
C GLU A 238 12.66 -2.50 -10.04
N GLU A 239 13.46 -1.44 -9.97
CA GLU A 239 14.27 -1.14 -8.78
C GLU A 239 13.45 -0.49 -7.67
N VAL A 240 12.57 0.44 -8.02
CA VAL A 240 11.61 1.04 -7.09
C VAL A 240 10.62 -0.02 -6.58
N ILE A 241 10.20 -0.91 -7.48
CA ILE A 241 9.41 -2.09 -7.16
C ILE A 241 10.16 -3.01 -6.19
N ALA A 242 11.45 -3.27 -6.41
CA ALA A 242 12.25 -4.12 -5.53
C ALA A 242 12.36 -3.54 -4.12
N VAL A 243 12.40 -2.20 -3.98
CA VAL A 243 12.24 -1.55 -2.67
C VAL A 243 10.91 -1.94 -2.05
N ASN A 244 9.78 -1.77 -2.76
CA ASN A 244 8.45 -2.12 -2.22
C ASN A 244 8.36 -3.59 -1.81
N GLN A 245 8.95 -4.49 -2.59
CA GLN A 245 8.89 -5.95 -2.41
C GLN A 245 10.00 -6.51 -1.51
N ASP A 246 10.81 -5.65 -0.89
CA ASP A 246 11.90 -6.09 -0.03
C ASP A 246 11.39 -6.99 1.10
N PRO A 247 11.98 -8.18 1.32
CA PRO A 247 11.45 -9.20 2.23
C PRO A 247 11.55 -8.81 3.70
N LEU A 248 12.33 -7.78 4.06
CA LEU A 248 12.32 -7.25 5.42
C LEU A 248 10.95 -6.66 5.77
N GLY A 249 10.23 -6.13 4.78
CA GLY A 249 8.86 -5.67 4.94
C GLY A 249 8.68 -4.54 5.94
N VAL A 250 9.72 -3.72 6.15
CA VAL A 250 9.67 -2.57 7.05
C VAL A 250 9.30 -1.32 6.25
N GLN A 251 8.17 -0.71 6.60
CA GLN A 251 7.75 0.59 6.08
C GLN A 251 8.75 1.68 6.52
N ALA A 252 9.27 2.44 5.56
CA ALA A 252 10.09 3.61 5.85
C ALA A 252 9.27 4.74 6.50
N LYS A 253 9.95 5.58 7.27
CA LYS A 253 9.36 6.73 7.97
C LYS A 253 9.93 8.04 7.45
N LYS A 254 9.22 9.13 7.69
CA LYS A 254 9.77 10.47 7.51
C LYS A 254 10.70 10.75 8.68
N VAL A 255 12.00 10.64 8.45
CA VAL A 255 13.02 10.80 9.50
C VAL A 255 13.36 12.26 9.77
N ARG A 256 13.12 13.15 8.78
CA ARG A 256 13.38 14.58 8.92
C ARG A 256 12.45 15.41 8.04
N MET A 257 12.08 16.58 8.53
CA MET A 257 11.32 17.58 7.79
C MET A 257 11.81 18.97 8.17
N GLU A 258 12.24 19.75 7.18
CA GLU A 258 12.68 21.14 7.34
C GLU A 258 11.91 22.02 6.36
N GLY A 259 10.86 22.69 6.84
CA GLY A 259 9.95 23.42 5.96
C GLY A 259 9.26 22.48 4.98
N SER A 260 9.55 22.65 3.69
CA SER A 260 9.02 21.83 2.59
C SER A 260 9.94 20.69 2.15
N LEU A 261 11.11 20.53 2.78
CA LEU A 261 12.09 19.50 2.45
C LEU A 261 11.91 18.30 3.37
N GLU A 262 11.84 17.10 2.80
CA GLU A 262 11.61 15.87 3.55
C GLU A 262 12.66 14.82 3.24
N ILE A 263 12.96 14.04 4.27
CA ILE A 263 13.84 12.89 4.20
C ILE A 263 13.07 11.71 4.75
N TRP A 264 12.87 10.71 3.91
CA TRP A 264 12.28 9.43 4.30
C TRP A 264 13.35 8.36 4.25
N ALA A 265 13.38 7.48 5.23
CA ALA A 265 14.35 6.39 5.25
C ALA A 265 13.80 5.15 5.93
N GLY A 266 14.32 3.99 5.51
CA GLY A 266 13.98 2.71 6.09
C GLY A 266 15.02 1.64 5.76
N PRO A 267 15.18 0.63 6.62
CA PRO A 267 16.06 -0.49 6.34
C PRO A 267 15.47 -1.36 5.23
N LEU A 268 16.35 -1.97 4.45
CA LEU A 268 16.05 -3.04 3.51
C LEU A 268 16.85 -4.29 3.88
N SER A 269 16.47 -5.42 3.30
CA SER A 269 17.23 -6.67 3.41
C SER A 269 18.66 -6.52 2.86
N GLY A 270 19.55 -7.43 3.28
CA GLY A 270 20.95 -7.39 2.84
C GLY A 270 21.76 -6.22 3.38
N TYR A 271 21.32 -5.65 4.51
CA TYR A 271 21.94 -4.48 5.14
C TYR A 271 22.01 -3.26 4.20
N LYS A 272 20.91 -2.99 3.52
CA LYS A 272 20.75 -1.79 2.71
C LYS A 272 19.84 -0.82 3.43
N THR A 273 19.91 0.45 3.07
CA THR A 273 18.99 1.48 3.54
C THR A 273 18.44 2.22 2.34
N VAL A 274 17.12 2.34 2.24
CA VAL A 274 16.51 3.19 1.22
C VAL A 274 16.32 4.59 1.78
N VAL A 275 16.61 5.61 0.97
CA VAL A 275 16.42 7.02 1.29
C VAL A 275 15.65 7.67 0.15
N LEU A 276 14.60 8.41 0.50
CA LEU A 276 13.85 9.26 -0.44
C LEU A 276 13.95 10.71 0.03
N LEU A 277 14.37 11.58 -0.91
CA LEU A 277 14.48 13.01 -0.68
C LEU A 277 13.38 13.70 -1.47
N VAL A 278 12.51 14.43 -0.78
CA VAL A 278 11.34 15.07 -1.38
C VAL A 278 11.41 16.57 -1.16
N ASN A 279 11.25 17.33 -2.25
CA ASN A 279 11.08 18.77 -2.18
C ASN A 279 9.62 19.13 -2.50
N ARG A 280 8.83 19.43 -1.46
CA ARG A 280 7.46 19.93 -1.60
C ARG A 280 7.39 21.44 -1.86
N GLY A 281 8.54 22.12 -1.92
CA GLY A 281 8.66 23.56 -2.10
C GLY A 281 8.54 23.96 -3.56
N SER A 282 8.56 25.27 -3.81
CA SER A 282 8.52 25.84 -5.17
C SER A 282 9.89 26.22 -5.71
N THR A 283 10.95 26.00 -4.93
CA THR A 283 12.33 26.35 -5.29
C THR A 283 13.24 25.14 -5.23
N ARG A 284 14.23 25.10 -6.12
CA ARG A 284 15.27 24.08 -6.13
C ARG A 284 16.16 24.23 -4.90
N GLU A 285 16.27 23.17 -4.09
CA GLU A 285 16.96 23.22 -2.80
C GLU A 285 17.82 21.99 -2.55
N ALA A 286 18.90 22.18 -1.77
CA ALA A 286 19.77 21.09 -1.37
C ALA A 286 19.21 20.38 -0.14
N ILE A 287 19.02 19.06 -0.23
CA ILE A 287 18.58 18.22 0.87
C ILE A 287 19.75 17.34 1.30
N THR A 288 19.99 17.25 2.60
CA THR A 288 21.09 16.46 3.19
C THR A 288 20.54 15.39 4.12
N ALA A 289 20.70 14.12 3.75
CA ALA A 289 20.48 12.99 4.65
C ALA A 289 21.75 12.69 5.43
N ASN A 290 21.74 12.96 6.74
CA ASN A 290 22.84 12.60 7.63
C ASN A 290 22.65 11.17 8.13
N TRP A 291 23.75 10.48 8.45
CA TRP A 291 23.71 9.06 8.80
C TRP A 291 22.95 8.81 10.10
N ASP A 292 23.04 9.74 11.04
CA ASP A 292 22.27 9.73 12.28
C ASP A 292 20.76 9.88 12.04
N ASP A 293 20.33 10.67 11.06
CA ASP A 293 18.91 10.79 10.67
C ASP A 293 18.37 9.46 10.10
N ILE A 294 19.16 8.76 9.27
CA ILE A 294 18.72 7.59 8.51
C ILE A 294 19.09 6.24 9.17
N GLY A 295 19.57 6.26 10.41
CA GLY A 295 19.86 5.05 11.19
C GLY A 295 21.14 4.30 10.81
N LEU A 296 22.09 4.97 10.14
CA LEU A 296 23.40 4.42 9.81
C LEU A 296 24.45 4.83 10.86
N PRO A 297 25.39 3.95 11.23
CA PRO A 297 26.55 4.33 12.06
C PRO A 297 27.41 5.38 11.36
N LEU A 298 27.86 6.44 12.07
CA LEU A 298 28.60 7.58 11.50
C LEU A 298 29.90 7.21 10.75
N ASP A 299 30.52 6.07 11.07
CA ASP A 299 31.72 5.58 10.42
C ASP A 299 31.45 4.74 9.15
N THR A 300 30.17 4.47 8.85
CA THR A 300 29.74 3.70 7.68
C THR A 300 30.06 4.42 6.38
N VAL A 301 30.66 3.67 5.47
CA VAL A 301 30.88 4.08 4.09
C VAL A 301 29.89 3.34 3.22
N VAL A 302 29.13 4.08 2.41
CA VAL A 302 28.10 3.53 1.53
C VAL A 302 28.38 3.84 0.07
N GLU A 303 27.96 2.93 -0.79
CA GLU A 303 27.73 3.19 -2.20
C GLU A 303 26.23 3.51 -2.38
N ALA A 304 25.95 4.58 -3.10
CA ALA A 304 24.58 5.02 -3.36
C ALA A 304 24.18 4.73 -4.80
N ARG A 305 22.97 4.22 -4.99
CA ARG A 305 22.36 3.97 -6.30
C ARG A 305 21.06 4.74 -6.42
N ASP A 306 20.98 5.62 -7.42
CA ASP A 306 19.74 6.29 -7.78
C ASP A 306 18.87 5.32 -8.59
N LEU A 307 17.67 5.03 -8.06
CA LEU A 307 16.76 4.01 -8.59
C LEU A 307 15.92 4.52 -9.76
N TRP A 308 15.82 5.84 -9.94
CA TRP A 308 15.12 6.44 -11.09
C TRP A 308 16.06 6.69 -12.27
N GLU A 309 17.34 6.94 -11.99
CA GLU A 309 18.39 7.02 -13.02
C GLU A 309 19.04 5.67 -13.34
N HIS A 310 18.70 4.62 -12.58
CA HIS A 310 19.33 3.29 -12.67
C HIS A 310 20.86 3.36 -12.59
N LYS A 311 21.39 4.27 -11.77
CA LYS A 311 22.80 4.64 -11.78
C LYS A 311 23.41 4.61 -10.38
N THR A 312 24.51 3.90 -10.25
CA THR A 312 25.40 4.02 -9.08
C THR A 312 26.15 5.34 -9.14
N LEU A 313 26.08 6.11 -8.05
CA LEU A 313 26.80 7.36 -7.89
C LEU A 313 28.31 7.06 -7.77
N HIS A 314 29.14 7.85 -8.46
CA HIS A 314 30.56 7.52 -8.64
C HIS A 314 31.41 7.69 -7.38
N GLU A 315 30.87 8.28 -6.33
CA GLU A 315 31.56 8.53 -5.08
C GLU A 315 31.05 7.65 -3.95
N GLN A 316 31.94 7.34 -3.01
CA GLN A 316 31.56 6.73 -1.75
C GLN A 316 31.15 7.82 -0.77
N PHE A 317 30.02 7.62 -0.11
CA PHE A 317 29.50 8.58 0.85
C PHE A 317 29.84 8.14 2.27
N LYS A 318 30.10 9.13 3.12
CA LYS A 318 30.36 8.94 4.54
C LYS A 318 29.70 10.06 5.32
N GLN A 319 29.09 9.73 6.45
CA GLN A 319 28.38 10.65 7.37
C GLN A 319 27.13 11.31 6.79
N LYS A 320 27.09 11.64 5.50
CA LYS A 320 25.95 12.29 4.85
C LYS A 320 25.93 12.08 3.34
N LEU A 321 24.74 12.26 2.77
CA LEU A 321 24.47 12.34 1.34
C LEU A 321 23.69 13.63 1.10
N THR A 322 24.24 14.51 0.26
CA THR A 322 23.59 15.77 -0.11
C THR A 322 23.33 15.76 -1.61
N THR A 323 22.11 16.11 -2.00
CA THR A 323 21.76 16.32 -3.40
C THR A 323 20.81 17.51 -3.54
N THR A 324 20.81 18.12 -4.72
CA THR A 324 19.94 19.25 -5.02
C THR A 324 18.69 18.75 -5.72
N ILE A 325 17.55 18.86 -5.06
CA ILE A 325 16.26 18.38 -5.54
C ILE A 325 15.44 19.57 -6.07
N ASP A 326 14.98 19.43 -7.30
CA ASP A 326 14.08 20.39 -7.94
C ASP A 326 12.70 20.37 -7.24
N PRO A 327 11.93 21.48 -7.30
CA PRO A 327 10.56 21.48 -6.76
C PRO A 327 9.69 20.46 -7.53
N HIS A 328 8.48 20.19 -7.05
CA HIS A 328 7.48 19.35 -7.71
C HIS A 328 6.93 19.90 -9.07
N ASP A 329 7.72 20.73 -9.76
CA ASP A 329 7.46 21.37 -11.05
C ASP A 329 8.05 20.51 -12.19
N PRO A 330 7.49 20.49 -13.42
CA PRO A 330 7.63 19.43 -14.42
C PRO A 330 8.97 19.43 -15.19
N HIS A 331 10.06 19.88 -14.56
CA HIS A 331 11.33 20.10 -15.21
C HIS A 331 12.53 19.34 -14.64
N ASN A 332 12.42 18.56 -13.54
CA ASN A 332 13.44 17.55 -13.21
C ASN A 332 13.15 16.69 -11.98
N LYS A 333 13.85 15.55 -11.95
CA LYS A 333 13.56 14.34 -11.18
C LYS A 333 13.84 14.45 -9.67
N ASN A 334 12.90 13.92 -8.88
CA ASN A 334 13.09 13.60 -7.46
C ASN A 334 13.86 12.27 -7.31
N SER A 335 14.70 12.15 -6.26
CA SER A 335 15.63 11.02 -6.12
C SER A 335 15.20 10.06 -5.01
N LEU A 336 14.88 8.81 -5.41
CA LEU A 336 14.83 7.64 -4.53
C LEU A 336 16.17 6.91 -4.68
N THR A 337 16.91 6.78 -3.59
CA THR A 337 18.26 6.24 -3.57
C THR A 337 18.35 5.03 -2.65
N GLU A 338 18.93 3.93 -3.14
CA GLU A 338 19.34 2.78 -2.31
C GLU A 338 20.80 2.96 -1.88
N LEU A 339 21.06 2.87 -0.58
CA LEU A 339 22.39 2.86 0.01
C LEU A 339 22.79 1.42 0.34
N SER A 340 23.84 0.95 -0.30
CA SER A 340 24.44 -0.35 -0.03
C SER A 340 25.75 -0.16 0.72
N HIS A 341 25.99 -0.97 1.76
CA HIS A 341 27.25 -0.94 2.49
C HIS A 341 28.01 -2.25 2.33
N GLY A 342 29.24 -2.15 1.83
CA GLY A 342 30.14 -3.29 1.66
C GLY A 342 30.57 -3.88 3.01
N TRP A 343 30.57 -5.21 3.07
CA TRP A 343 30.97 -6.02 4.21
C TRP A 343 32.33 -5.59 4.79
N TRP A 344 32.32 -4.99 5.97
CA TRP A 344 33.38 -5.21 6.94
C TRP A 344 32.78 -6.03 8.08
N ARG A 345 33.21 -7.28 8.21
CA ARG A 345 32.90 -8.13 9.38
C ARG A 345 33.07 -7.30 10.66
N ARG A 346 31.99 -7.04 11.39
CA ARG A 346 32.05 -6.90 12.84
C ARG A 346 31.06 -7.86 13.50
N SER A 347 31.65 -8.70 14.32
CA SER A 347 31.09 -9.73 15.16
C SER A 347 30.30 -9.14 16.33
N THR A 348 29.09 -8.65 16.11
CA THR A 348 28.11 -8.44 17.19
C THR A 348 26.70 -8.38 16.58
N PRO A 349 25.72 -9.17 17.07
CA PRO A 349 24.34 -9.06 16.61
C PRO A 349 23.77 -7.68 16.94
N PHE A 350 23.14 -7.03 15.95
CA PHE A 350 22.30 -5.86 16.17
C PHE A 350 21.05 -6.30 16.94
N ASP A 351 20.77 -5.70 18.09
CA ASP A 351 19.77 -6.14 19.05
C ASP A 351 18.38 -5.52 18.80
N GLY A 352 17.96 -5.37 17.54
CA GLY A 352 16.56 -5.17 17.16
C GLY A 352 15.78 -4.02 17.84
N LYS A 353 16.44 -3.10 18.56
CA LYS A 353 15.78 -2.02 19.29
C LYS A 353 16.07 -0.69 18.61
N TRP A 354 15.14 -0.28 17.74
CA TRP A 354 14.96 1.12 17.42
C TRP A 354 14.65 1.87 18.72
N ARG A 355 15.55 2.76 19.16
CA ARG A 355 15.29 3.63 20.30
C ARG A 355 14.30 4.70 19.87
N ASN A 356 13.13 4.72 20.49
CA ASN A 356 12.20 5.84 20.42
C ASN A 356 12.90 7.09 20.93
N TYR A 357 13.33 7.98 20.03
CA TYR A 357 13.70 9.35 20.39
C TYR A 357 12.43 10.19 20.45
N GLY A 358 11.72 10.04 21.55
CA GLY A 358 10.61 10.88 21.94
C GLY A 358 10.54 10.87 23.45
N GLU A 359 11.37 11.70 24.10
CA GLU A 359 11.09 12.36 25.38
C GLU A 359 12.36 12.97 25.99
N THR A 360 12.50 14.29 25.83
CA THR A 360 13.07 15.21 26.82
C THR A 360 12.72 16.60 26.28
N ILE A 361 11.82 17.37 26.90
CA ILE A 361 12.04 18.16 28.11
C ILE A 361 10.67 18.55 28.69
N CYS A 362 10.40 18.16 29.94
CA CYS A 362 9.79 19.04 30.94
C CYS A 362 10.02 18.44 32.33
N GLU A 363 10.93 19.06 33.05
CA GLU A 363 11.37 18.71 34.39
C GLU A 363 10.33 19.11 35.45
N HIS A 364 10.43 18.44 36.62
CA HIS A 364 9.92 18.80 37.95
C HIS A 364 8.43 18.56 38.30
N ARG A 365 8.19 17.44 39.00
CA ARG A 365 7.66 17.45 40.40
C ARG A 365 7.66 16.06 41.04
N ARG A 366 8.50 15.93 42.09
CA ARG A 366 8.33 15.27 43.41
C ARG A 366 7.53 13.97 43.46
N GLY A 367 8.19 12.94 44.00
CA GLY A 367 7.74 11.56 44.03
C GLY A 367 6.58 11.24 44.96
N TYR A 368 6.02 10.06 44.73
CA TYR A 368 5.25 9.28 45.68
C TYR A 368 5.55 7.79 45.46
N ASN A 369 5.72 7.09 46.59
CA ASN A 369 6.14 5.70 46.75
C ASN A 369 5.17 4.68 46.13
N GLU A 370 5.74 3.65 45.50
CA GLU A 370 5.11 2.33 45.35
C GLU A 370 5.04 1.64 46.72
N LYS A 371 3.82 1.56 47.27
CA LYS A 371 3.36 0.42 48.07
C LYS A 371 1.86 0.27 47.81
N ASP A 372 1.45 -0.99 47.65
CA ASP A 372 0.08 -1.52 47.65
C ASP A 372 -0.42 -2.05 46.29
N LEU A 373 0.10 -3.23 45.94
CA LEU A 373 -0.63 -4.21 45.13
C LEU A 373 -0.68 -5.53 45.91
N ASP A 374 -1.68 -5.61 46.80
CA ASP A 374 -2.26 -6.85 47.29
C ASP A 374 -3.72 -6.56 47.64
N LYS A 375 -4.63 -6.92 46.72
CA LYS A 375 -6.01 -7.40 46.94
C LYS A 375 -6.74 -7.71 45.65
#